data_AF-A0A3R6LQ20-F1
#
_entry.id   AF-A0A3R6LQ20-F1
#
_cell.length_a   1.000
_cell.length_b   1.000
_cell.length_c   1.000
_cell.angle_alpha   90.00
_cell.angle_beta   90.00
_cell.angle_gamma   90.00
#
_symmetry.space_group_name_H-M   'P 1'
#
loop_
_entity.id
_entity.type
_entity.pdbx_description
1 polymer ?
#
loop_
_entity_poly.entity_id
_entity_poly.type
_entity_poly.pdbx_seq_one_letter_code
_entity_poly.pdbx_strand_id
1 'polypeptide(L)'
;MEETKKGTPEVLDTEQMPEPEVIPRDYVEMTFVKETATGRGRNEIFIMENLKDGTMKVTQGRVGITIGRYKPKSVIHPYSDWDWIYRSRIARGYMATKTVKMDRIEVTKGTGNEQADYKPIEDPDVSTFIENLLRYAKYTFEASYTIRVDNISDEMIKLGEKILKELSTGYGAMSVPEFNNKLKLLYAVIPRRMDNLSKHLAKHKQDFAAIVIEEQDLFDIMVSQVRGATLEKHAETTILEANGVEVRPVTAEEEAYLKDLLKGSASKYQKAYRVINHETEKAFDEFAKREGLSDGKENGICHLFHGTKHANVWSILTTGLKNRPPKDVVTTGKAYGIGTYFAPDAIKSLGYTSRTGSKWANGNQEYGLMFICKVATGKPNQYYNGHLGCDSSLNFGKLQTIQPGALCTWAECRYSGFMMDEVIVYQDEQSTVEYILQIGM
;
A
#
# COMPACT_ATOMS: atom_id res chain seq x y z
N MET A 1 -47.64 16.61 -20.92
CA MET A 1 -47.40 16.56 -19.47
C MET A 1 -46.89 15.17 -19.18
N GLU A 2 -45.57 15.01 -19.14
CA GLU A 2 -44.90 13.72 -19.06
C GLU A 2 -44.18 13.70 -17.71
N GLU A 3 -44.65 12.85 -16.80
CA GLU A 3 -44.13 12.72 -15.44
C GLU A 3 -42.78 11.98 -15.46
N THR A 4 -41.72 12.72 -15.15
CA THR A 4 -40.40 12.18 -14.84
C THR A 4 -40.45 11.33 -13.57
N LYS A 5 -40.31 10.00 -13.74
CA LYS A 5 -40.01 9.06 -12.65
C LYS A 5 -38.68 9.43 -11.99
N LYS A 6 -38.74 9.83 -10.71
CA LYS A 6 -37.57 9.97 -9.84
C LYS A 6 -36.96 8.59 -9.59
N GLY A 7 -35.68 8.44 -9.91
CA GLY A 7 -34.90 7.24 -9.60
C GLY A 7 -34.83 6.97 -8.11
N THR A 8 -35.11 5.73 -7.74
CA THR A 8 -34.95 5.14 -6.41
C THR A 8 -33.48 5.22 -5.99
N PRO A 9 -33.14 5.56 -4.73
CA PRO A 9 -31.75 5.54 -4.28
C PRO A 9 -31.24 4.10 -4.25
N GLU A 10 -30.17 3.83 -5.02
CA GLU A 10 -29.38 2.59 -4.92
C GLU A 10 -28.92 2.40 -3.47
N VAL A 11 -29.44 1.36 -2.85
CA VAL A 11 -29.02 0.87 -1.55
C VAL A 11 -27.65 0.25 -1.73
N LEU A 12 -26.66 0.75 -0.98
CA LEU A 12 -25.36 0.11 -0.84
C LEU A 12 -25.60 -1.32 -0.35
N ASP A 13 -25.17 -2.29 -1.15
CA ASP A 13 -25.17 -3.69 -0.76
C ASP A 13 -24.29 -3.84 0.49
N THR A 14 -24.93 -4.14 1.63
CA THR A 14 -24.35 -4.05 2.98
C THR A 14 -23.93 -5.41 3.54
N GLU A 15 -23.89 -6.45 2.71
CA GLU A 15 -23.56 -7.83 3.13
C GLU A 15 -22.06 -8.11 3.42
N GLN A 16 -21.27 -7.12 3.86
CA GLN A 16 -19.84 -7.34 4.13
C GLN A 16 -19.33 -6.74 5.44
N MET A 17 -20.10 -6.86 6.52
CA MET A 17 -19.67 -7.19 7.90
C MET A 17 -20.92 -7.70 8.64
N PRO A 18 -20.84 -8.66 9.57
CA PRO A 18 -22.00 -9.00 10.38
C PRO A 18 -22.45 -7.72 11.12
N GLU A 19 -23.74 -7.38 11.08
CA GLU A 19 -24.28 -6.47 12.10
C GLU A 19 -23.75 -7.00 13.44
N PRO A 20 -23.15 -6.17 14.30
CA PRO A 20 -22.78 -6.67 15.60
C PRO A 20 -24.10 -7.13 16.24
N GLU A 21 -24.25 -8.44 16.43
CA GLU A 21 -25.42 -9.08 17.06
C GLU A 21 -25.75 -8.42 18.42
N VAL A 22 -24.80 -7.64 18.97
CA VAL A 22 -24.92 -6.88 20.19
C VAL A 22 -24.56 -5.40 19.95
N ILE A 23 -25.50 -4.50 20.24
CA ILE A 23 -25.25 -3.04 20.30
C ILE A 23 -24.21 -2.76 21.40
N PRO A 24 -23.05 -2.15 21.08
CA PRO A 24 -22.05 -1.75 22.08
C PRO A 24 -22.67 -0.83 23.13
N ARG A 25 -22.33 -0.99 24.41
CA ARG A 25 -22.98 -0.27 25.53
C ARG A 25 -22.10 0.77 26.21
N ASP A 26 -20.83 0.81 25.84
CA ASP A 26 -19.84 1.65 26.49
C ASP A 26 -19.27 2.70 25.54
N TYR A 27 -18.71 2.23 24.42
CA TYR A 27 -18.11 3.08 23.42
C TYR A 27 -18.47 2.54 22.03
N VAL A 28 -18.69 3.45 21.08
CA VAL A 28 -18.66 3.11 19.67
C VAL A 28 -18.14 4.28 18.86
N GLU A 29 -17.21 4.01 17.95
CA GLU A 29 -16.79 4.91 16.90
C GLU A 29 -17.35 4.39 15.58
N MET A 30 -17.98 5.29 14.84
CA MET A 30 -18.54 5.00 13.53
C MET A 30 -18.01 5.97 12.49
N THR A 31 -17.87 5.47 11.27
CA THR A 31 -17.45 6.28 10.12
C THR A 31 -18.52 6.26 9.04
N PHE A 32 -18.54 7.33 8.25
CA PHE A 32 -19.46 7.45 7.14
C PHE A 32 -18.84 8.20 5.97
N VAL A 33 -18.87 7.56 4.80
CA VAL A 33 -18.36 8.12 3.56
C VAL A 33 -19.44 8.09 2.50
N LYS A 34 -19.81 9.26 1.96
CA LYS A 34 -20.83 9.37 0.91
C LYS A 34 -20.59 10.59 0.02
N GLU A 35 -20.82 10.44 -1.28
CA GLU A 35 -20.76 11.56 -2.22
C GLU A 35 -21.91 12.56 -2.00
N THR A 36 -21.64 13.82 -2.35
CA THR A 36 -22.62 14.91 -2.35
C THR A 36 -22.52 15.65 -3.67
N ALA A 37 -23.60 16.33 -4.08
CA ALA A 37 -23.63 17.11 -5.33
C ALA A 37 -22.49 18.14 -5.47
N THR A 38 -21.94 18.62 -4.35
CA THR A 38 -20.83 19.58 -4.32
C THR A 38 -19.44 18.95 -4.54
N GLY A 39 -19.33 17.63 -4.73
CA GLY A 39 -18.07 16.90 -4.88
C GLY A 39 -17.31 16.68 -3.56
N ARG A 40 -17.41 17.63 -2.61
CA ARG A 40 -16.75 17.54 -1.30
C ARG A 40 -17.01 16.23 -0.56
N GLY A 41 -18.22 15.70 -0.71
CA GLY A 41 -18.68 14.50 -0.03
C GLY A 41 -18.81 14.67 1.48
N ARG A 42 -19.35 13.65 2.12
CA ARG A 42 -19.35 13.41 3.56
C ARG A 42 -18.25 12.39 3.84
N ASN A 43 -17.35 12.75 4.75
CA ASN A 43 -16.29 11.89 5.29
C ASN A 43 -16.25 12.19 6.79
N GLU A 44 -17.07 11.46 7.53
CA GLU A 44 -17.49 11.80 8.89
C GLU A 44 -17.11 10.75 9.91
N ILE A 45 -16.82 11.22 11.12
CA ILE A 45 -16.72 10.42 12.33
C ILE A 45 -17.91 10.72 13.24
N PHE A 46 -18.40 9.68 13.90
CA PHE A 46 -19.46 9.75 14.90
C PHE A 46 -19.11 8.83 16.06
N ILE A 47 -18.90 9.42 17.24
CA ILE A 47 -18.49 8.69 18.44
C ILE A 47 -19.59 8.80 19.48
N MET A 48 -19.96 7.68 20.08
CA MET A 48 -20.83 7.61 21.26
C MET A 48 -20.02 7.06 22.42
N GLU A 49 -20.04 7.75 23.55
CA GLU A 49 -19.31 7.38 24.76
C GLU A 49 -20.25 7.47 25.97
N ASN A 50 -20.41 6.37 26.69
CA ASN A 50 -21.18 6.31 27.94
C ASN A 50 -20.39 7.00 29.06
N LEU A 51 -20.96 8.02 29.68
CA LEU A 51 -20.28 8.78 30.75
C LEU A 51 -20.46 8.15 32.14
N LYS A 52 -21.20 7.04 32.25
CA LYS A 52 -21.46 6.28 33.49
C LYS A 52 -22.23 7.04 34.57
N ASP A 53 -22.79 8.19 34.23
CA ASP A 53 -23.62 9.04 35.10
C ASP A 53 -25.09 9.09 34.66
N GLY A 54 -25.51 8.15 33.79
CA GLY A 54 -26.83 8.14 33.17
C GLY A 54 -26.92 8.97 31.88
N THR A 55 -25.82 9.57 31.44
CA THR A 55 -25.72 10.30 30.18
C THR A 55 -24.70 9.68 29.22
N MET A 56 -24.78 10.07 27.95
CA MET A 56 -23.79 9.76 26.93
C MET A 56 -23.30 11.03 26.23
N LYS A 57 -22.04 11.02 25.82
CA LYS A 57 -21.45 12.04 24.96
C LYS A 57 -21.46 11.55 23.53
N VAL A 58 -22.10 12.33 22.66
CA VAL A 58 -22.11 12.11 21.21
C VAL A 58 -21.19 13.14 20.58
N THR A 59 -20.17 12.70 19.85
CA THR A 59 -19.22 13.57 19.14
C THR A 59 -19.31 13.33 17.65
N GLN A 60 -19.54 14.40 16.87
CA GLN A 60 -19.60 14.32 15.40
C GLN A 60 -18.66 15.34 14.76
N GLY A 61 -17.95 14.93 13.71
CA GLY A 61 -17.06 15.80 12.95
C GLY A 61 -16.69 15.22 11.59
N ARG A 62 -15.85 15.92 10.83
CA ARG A 62 -15.18 15.34 9.66
C ARG A 62 -13.89 14.68 10.08
N VAL A 63 -13.57 13.53 9.46
CA VAL A 63 -12.31 12.81 9.69
C VAL A 63 -11.13 13.77 9.49
N GLY A 64 -10.29 13.87 10.52
CA GLY A 64 -9.03 14.62 10.46
C GLY A 64 -9.09 16.13 10.53
N ILE A 65 -10.26 16.73 10.69
CA ILE A 65 -10.37 18.18 10.84
C ILE A 65 -10.38 18.52 12.33
N THR A 66 -9.34 19.18 12.83
CA THR A 66 -9.24 19.56 14.25
C THR A 66 -9.62 21.03 14.51
N ILE A 67 -9.59 21.87 13.47
CA ILE A 67 -9.85 23.31 13.55
C ILE A 67 -10.92 23.77 12.55
N GLY A 68 -11.55 24.92 12.84
CA GLY A 68 -12.53 25.55 11.95
C GLY A 68 -13.94 24.96 12.04
N ARG A 69 -14.78 25.26 11.03
CA ARG A 69 -16.23 24.98 11.04
C ARG A 69 -16.58 23.49 11.14
N TYR A 70 -15.73 22.62 10.62
CA TYR A 70 -15.99 21.17 10.49
C TYR A 70 -15.27 20.33 11.55
N LYS A 71 -14.70 20.98 12.58
CA LYS A 71 -14.11 20.29 13.73
C LYS A 71 -15.16 19.47 14.49
N PRO A 72 -14.76 18.38 15.17
CA PRO A 72 -15.62 17.63 16.05
C PRO A 72 -16.34 18.52 17.07
N LYS A 73 -17.64 18.26 17.23
CA LYS A 73 -18.48 18.88 18.25
C LYS A 73 -19.14 17.78 19.06
N SER A 74 -19.20 17.99 20.37
CA SER A 74 -19.81 17.06 21.31
C SER A 74 -21.11 17.61 21.87
N VAL A 75 -22.10 16.76 22.05
CA VAL A 75 -23.39 17.04 22.68
C VAL A 75 -23.67 15.93 23.69
N ILE A 76 -24.25 16.28 24.84
CA ILE A 76 -24.65 15.32 25.87
C ILE A 76 -26.12 14.95 25.66
N HIS A 77 -26.40 13.66 25.74
CA HIS A 77 -27.74 13.08 25.64
C HIS A 77 -28.01 12.14 26.81
N PRO A 78 -29.27 11.92 27.21
CA PRO A 78 -29.61 10.85 28.14
C PRO A 78 -29.16 9.49 27.59
N TYR A 79 -28.64 8.61 28.45
CA TYR A 79 -28.20 7.28 28.03
C TYR A 79 -29.37 6.42 27.50
N SER A 80 -30.61 6.71 27.90
CA SER A 80 -31.82 6.07 27.36
C SER A 80 -31.95 6.18 25.84
N ASP A 81 -31.34 7.19 25.23
CA ASP A 81 -31.42 7.42 23.79
C ASP A 81 -30.41 6.58 22.99
N TRP A 82 -29.51 5.85 23.66
CA TRP A 82 -28.38 5.14 23.04
C TRP A 82 -28.80 4.26 21.86
N ASP A 83 -29.76 3.34 22.07
CA ASP A 83 -30.17 2.38 21.04
C ASP A 83 -30.82 3.07 19.85
N TRP A 84 -31.59 4.14 20.11
CA TRP A 84 -32.21 4.92 19.06
C TRP A 84 -31.16 5.67 18.23
N ILE A 85 -30.22 6.37 18.88
CA ILE A 85 -29.13 7.07 18.18
C ILE A 85 -28.29 6.08 17.38
N TYR A 86 -27.88 4.96 17.98
CA TYR A 86 -27.09 3.92 17.35
C TYR A 86 -27.77 3.39 16.08
N ARG A 87 -29.00 2.87 16.21
CA ARG A 87 -29.77 2.32 15.09
C ARG A 87 -30.03 3.37 14.02
N SER A 88 -30.27 4.62 14.41
CA SER A 88 -30.46 5.74 13.50
C SER A 88 -29.20 6.06 12.69
N ARG A 89 -28.00 5.77 13.19
CA ARG A 89 -26.74 5.92 12.44
C ARG A 89 -26.48 4.74 11.54
N ILE A 90 -26.63 3.51 12.03
CA ILE A 90 -26.51 2.30 11.21
C ILE A 90 -27.47 2.36 10.01
N ALA A 91 -28.74 2.71 10.24
CA ALA A 91 -29.73 2.87 9.16
C ALA A 91 -29.39 3.97 8.13
N ARG A 92 -28.52 4.92 8.48
CA ARG A 92 -28.01 5.95 7.55
C ARG A 92 -26.76 5.49 6.79
N GLY A 93 -26.24 4.29 7.07
CA GLY A 93 -25.05 3.71 6.47
C GLY A 93 -23.75 4.01 7.21
N TYR A 94 -23.82 4.45 8.48
CA TYR A 94 -22.60 4.53 9.30
C TYR A 94 -22.13 3.12 9.64
N MET A 95 -20.82 2.91 9.57
CA MET A 95 -20.19 1.64 9.90
C MET A 95 -19.50 1.76 11.25
N ALA A 96 -19.81 0.85 12.17
CA ALA A 96 -19.12 0.77 13.46
C ALA A 96 -17.71 0.23 13.25
N THR A 97 -16.72 1.10 13.40
CA THR A 97 -15.30 0.75 13.19
C THR A 97 -14.61 0.34 14.49
N LYS A 98 -15.12 0.79 15.64
CA LYS A 98 -14.59 0.42 16.97
C LYS A 98 -15.69 0.36 18.01
N THR A 99 -15.54 -0.56 18.96
CA THR A 99 -16.48 -0.75 20.08
C THR A 99 -15.81 -0.61 21.46
N VAL A 100 -14.48 -0.42 21.47
CA VAL A 100 -13.69 -0.23 22.68
C VAL A 100 -12.96 1.10 22.57
N LYS A 101 -13.02 1.88 23.64
CA LYS A 101 -12.26 3.13 23.75
C LYS A 101 -10.81 2.78 24.02
N MET A 102 -9.93 3.07 23.07
CA MET A 102 -8.50 2.91 23.29
C MET A 102 -7.99 4.07 24.14
N ASP A 103 -7.13 3.78 25.12
CA ASP A 103 -6.61 4.80 26.01
C ASP A 103 -5.86 5.87 25.20
N ARG A 104 -6.11 7.14 25.55
CA ARG A 104 -5.26 8.25 25.10
C ARG A 104 -3.92 8.08 25.80
N ILE A 105 -3.00 7.35 25.19
CA ILE A 105 -1.59 7.49 25.54
C ILE A 105 -1.23 8.91 25.10
N GLU A 106 -1.08 9.84 26.04
CA GLU A 106 -0.50 11.14 25.73
C GLU A 106 0.92 10.90 25.24
N VAL A 107 1.10 10.86 23.91
CA VAL A 107 2.41 11.05 23.33
C VAL A 107 2.71 12.51 23.60
N THR A 108 3.43 12.76 24.69
CA THR A 108 4.20 13.99 24.87
C THR A 108 4.80 14.33 23.52
N LYS A 109 4.57 15.55 23.02
CA LYS A 109 5.24 16.09 21.83
C LYS A 109 6.74 16.18 22.12
N GLY A 110 7.40 15.03 22.22
CA GLY A 110 8.81 14.89 22.08
C GLY A 110 9.09 14.88 20.59
N THR A 111 10.12 15.59 20.21
CA THR A 111 10.92 15.38 19.00
C THR A 111 11.52 13.96 18.97
N GLY A 112 10.72 12.94 19.26
CA GLY A 112 11.16 11.57 19.49
C GLY A 112 11.49 10.92 18.17
N ASN A 113 12.78 10.68 17.95
CA ASN A 113 13.23 9.66 17.02
C ASN A 113 12.45 8.37 17.30
N GLU A 114 11.84 7.77 16.29
CA GLU A 114 11.22 6.44 16.38
C GLU A 114 12.23 5.35 16.81
N GLN A 115 13.52 5.68 16.71
CA GLN A 115 14.65 4.89 17.17
C GLN A 115 14.91 4.97 18.69
N ALA A 116 14.30 5.90 19.41
CA ALA A 116 14.53 6.07 20.86
C ALA A 116 14.07 4.85 21.69
N ASP A 117 13.26 3.98 21.08
CA ASP A 117 12.67 2.79 21.70
C ASP A 117 13.33 1.46 21.26
N TYR A 118 14.33 1.51 20.36
CA TYR A 118 15.06 0.34 19.86
C TYR A 118 16.55 0.47 20.22
N LYS A 119 17.28 -0.66 20.22
CA LYS A 119 18.75 -0.62 20.24
C LYS A 119 19.23 0.20 19.03
N PRO A 120 20.19 1.13 19.19
CA PRO A 120 20.77 1.86 18.08
C PRO A 120 21.39 0.92 17.03
N ILE A 121 21.27 1.28 15.76
CA ILE A 121 21.97 0.59 14.68
C ILE A 121 23.45 0.98 14.76
N GLU A 122 24.35 0.00 14.84
CA GLU A 122 25.78 0.24 15.11
C GLU A 122 26.49 0.93 13.92
N ASP A 123 26.11 0.59 12.69
CA ASP A 123 26.65 1.22 11.49
C ASP A 123 25.98 2.60 11.27
N PRO A 124 26.73 3.72 11.32
CA PRO A 124 26.15 5.06 11.21
C PRO A 124 25.53 5.35 9.84
N ASP A 125 26.07 4.75 8.79
CA ASP A 125 25.57 4.92 7.43
C ASP A 125 24.21 4.22 7.27
N VAL A 126 24.10 3.00 7.82
CA VAL A 126 22.83 2.27 7.86
C VAL A 126 21.83 2.99 8.76
N SER A 127 22.24 3.45 9.95
CA SER A 127 21.35 4.20 10.85
C SER A 127 20.74 5.42 10.15
N THR A 128 21.59 6.26 9.55
CA THR A 128 21.15 7.46 8.82
C THR A 128 20.22 7.11 7.66
N PHE A 129 20.52 6.02 6.94
CA PHE A 129 19.69 5.56 5.85
C PHE A 129 18.29 5.15 6.34
N ILE A 130 18.21 4.30 7.37
CA ILE A 130 16.93 3.84 7.93
C ILE A 130 16.13 4.99 8.55
N GLU A 131 16.77 5.91 9.27
CA GLU A 131 16.13 7.11 9.81
C GLU A 131 15.49 7.96 8.71
N ASN A 132 16.17 8.11 7.57
CA ASN A 132 15.61 8.81 6.41
C ASN A 132 14.38 8.09 5.85
N LEU A 133 14.42 6.76 5.71
CA LEU A 133 13.29 5.96 5.22
C LEU A 133 12.05 6.10 6.13
N LEU A 134 12.24 5.98 7.44
CA LEU A 134 11.18 6.16 8.43
C LEU A 134 10.58 7.56 8.35
N ARG A 135 11.42 8.59 8.21
CA ARG A 135 10.97 9.98 8.06
C ARG A 135 10.12 10.18 6.80
N TYR A 136 10.48 9.57 5.66
CA TYR A 136 9.69 9.65 4.43
C TYR A 136 8.33 8.95 4.57
N ALA A 137 8.29 7.78 5.19
CA ALA A 137 7.06 7.04 5.48
C ALA A 137 6.15 7.84 6.42
N LYS A 138 6.70 8.34 7.53
CA LYS A 138 5.99 9.17 8.52
C LYS A 138 5.38 10.43 7.90
N TYR A 139 6.14 11.17 7.10
CA TYR A 139 5.63 12.37 6.43
C TYR A 139 4.42 12.06 5.55
N THR A 140 4.48 10.96 4.79
CA THR A 140 3.38 10.52 3.91
C THR A 140 2.18 10.05 4.73
N PHE A 141 2.44 9.34 5.83
CA PHE A 141 1.43 8.91 6.78
C PHE A 141 0.70 10.10 7.42
N GLU A 142 1.42 11.06 8.02
CA GLU A 142 0.83 12.23 8.69
C GLU A 142 0.08 13.17 7.73
N ALA A 143 0.52 13.24 6.46
CA ALA A 143 -0.18 14.02 5.44
C ALA A 143 -1.52 13.39 5.04
N SER A 144 -1.61 12.06 5.07
CA SER A 144 -2.76 11.30 4.56
C SER A 144 -3.71 10.90 5.69
N TYR A 145 -3.16 10.36 6.77
CA TYR A 145 -3.85 9.87 7.94
C TYR A 145 -3.77 10.89 9.08
N THR A 146 -4.91 11.12 9.69
CA THR A 146 -5.07 12.04 10.83
C THR A 146 -5.45 11.31 12.10
N ILE A 147 -5.69 10.01 11.97
CA ILE A 147 -5.91 9.08 13.05
C ILE A 147 -4.53 8.67 13.54
N ARG A 148 -4.36 8.65 14.86
CA ARG A 148 -3.12 8.20 15.47
C ARG A 148 -2.92 6.71 15.18
N VAL A 149 -1.68 6.28 15.13
CA VAL A 149 -1.30 4.91 14.79
C VAL A 149 -1.97 3.87 15.70
N ASP A 150 -2.14 4.20 16.97
CA ASP A 150 -2.82 3.41 18.02
C ASP A 150 -4.34 3.21 17.81
N ASN A 151 -4.93 3.78 16.75
CA ASN A 151 -6.37 3.79 16.53
C ASN A 151 -6.81 2.90 15.34
N ILE A 152 -5.98 1.97 14.89
CA ILE A 152 -6.31 1.05 13.80
C ILE A 152 -6.14 -0.38 14.33
N SER A 153 -7.20 -1.18 14.34
CA SER A 153 -7.15 -2.57 14.84
C SER A 153 -6.79 -3.56 13.73
N ASP A 154 -6.37 -4.76 14.11
CA ASP A 154 -6.08 -5.85 13.16
C ASP A 154 -7.31 -6.25 12.33
N GLU A 155 -8.52 -6.17 12.89
CA GLU A 155 -9.76 -6.42 12.16
C GLU A 155 -9.98 -5.37 11.06
N MET A 156 -9.68 -4.10 11.36
CA MET A 156 -9.76 -3.02 10.36
C MET A 156 -8.74 -3.25 9.25
N ILE A 157 -7.51 -3.65 9.59
CA ILE A 157 -6.46 -3.98 8.62
C ILE A 157 -6.91 -5.15 7.74
N LYS A 158 -7.36 -6.27 8.31
CA LYS A 158 -7.83 -7.45 7.57
C LYS A 158 -8.99 -7.11 6.62
N LEU A 159 -9.93 -6.28 7.06
CA LEU A 159 -11.02 -5.83 6.21
C LEU A 159 -10.54 -4.90 5.09
N GLY A 160 -9.63 -3.98 5.39
CA GLY A 160 -8.98 -3.12 4.39
C GLY A 160 -8.23 -3.93 3.32
N GLU A 161 -7.44 -4.93 3.74
CA GLU A 161 -6.74 -5.87 2.84
C GLU A 161 -7.73 -6.61 1.93
N LYS A 162 -8.85 -7.11 2.49
CA LYS A 162 -9.90 -7.77 1.72
C LYS A 162 -10.48 -6.84 0.64
N ILE A 163 -10.84 -5.61 1.01
CA ILE A 163 -11.41 -4.63 0.08
C ILE A 163 -10.40 -4.28 -1.02
N LEU A 164 -9.14 -4.04 -0.66
CA LEU A 164 -8.07 -3.75 -1.62
C LEU A 164 -7.83 -4.92 -2.57
N LYS A 165 -7.90 -6.16 -2.08
CA LYS A 165 -7.79 -7.36 -2.92
C LYS A 165 -8.94 -7.45 -3.92
N GLU A 166 -10.18 -7.22 -3.49
CA GLU A 166 -11.35 -7.21 -4.37
C GLU A 166 -11.27 -6.08 -5.41
N LEU A 167 -10.81 -4.89 -4.99
CA LEU A 167 -10.54 -3.79 -5.89
C LEU A 167 -9.44 -4.16 -6.89
N SER A 168 -8.36 -4.80 -6.47
CA SER A 168 -7.24 -5.13 -7.35
C SER A 168 -7.53 -6.26 -8.33
N THR A 169 -8.26 -7.30 -7.92
CA THR A 169 -8.52 -8.47 -8.79
C THR A 169 -9.80 -8.32 -9.61
N GLY A 170 -10.78 -7.54 -9.12
CA GLY A 170 -12.09 -7.43 -9.73
C GLY A 170 -12.35 -6.17 -10.56
N TYR A 171 -11.46 -5.16 -10.54
CA TYR A 171 -11.74 -3.86 -11.16
C TYR A 171 -12.08 -3.93 -12.65
N GLY A 172 -11.54 -4.91 -13.39
CA GLY A 172 -11.80 -5.07 -14.82
C GLY A 172 -13.29 -5.32 -15.14
N ALA A 173 -14.01 -6.02 -14.26
CA ALA A 173 -15.43 -6.31 -14.42
C ALA A 173 -16.35 -5.21 -13.84
N MET A 174 -15.84 -4.39 -12.91
CA MET A 174 -16.63 -3.39 -12.19
C MET A 174 -17.05 -2.22 -13.09
N SER A 175 -18.24 -1.69 -12.83
CA SER A 175 -18.67 -0.35 -13.23
C SER A 175 -18.03 0.72 -12.34
N VAL A 176 -18.03 1.98 -12.79
CA VAL A 176 -17.52 3.13 -12.00
C VAL A 176 -18.24 3.25 -10.64
N PRO A 177 -19.58 3.14 -10.56
CA PRO A 177 -20.28 3.14 -9.28
C PRO A 177 -19.87 2.00 -8.34
N GLU A 178 -19.76 0.76 -8.82
CA GLU A 178 -19.34 -0.39 -8.00
C GLU A 178 -17.94 -0.21 -7.43
N PHE A 179 -16.99 0.22 -8.26
CA PHE A 179 -15.62 0.52 -7.84
C PHE A 179 -15.58 1.64 -6.80
N ASN A 180 -16.29 2.75 -7.04
CA ASN A 180 -16.34 3.88 -6.11
C ASN A 180 -17.04 3.51 -4.80
N ASN A 181 -18.04 2.63 -4.82
CA ASN A 181 -18.70 2.14 -3.60
C ASN A 181 -17.73 1.32 -2.74
N LYS A 182 -16.92 0.45 -3.34
CA LYS A 182 -15.85 -0.26 -2.63
C LYS A 182 -14.75 0.67 -2.10
N LEU A 183 -14.34 1.69 -2.87
CA LEU A 183 -13.42 2.71 -2.36
C LEU A 183 -13.97 3.48 -1.16
N LYS A 184 -15.25 3.87 -1.20
CA LYS A 184 -15.90 4.54 -0.06
C LYS A 184 -15.96 3.63 1.16
N LEU A 185 -16.15 2.32 0.97
CA LEU A 185 -16.06 1.34 2.06
C LEU A 185 -14.64 1.30 2.62
N LEU A 186 -13.60 1.22 1.79
CA LEU A 186 -12.20 1.29 2.24
C LEU A 186 -11.95 2.56 3.08
N TYR A 187 -12.42 3.71 2.62
CA TYR A 187 -12.29 4.99 3.33
C TYR A 187 -13.08 5.06 4.64
N ALA A 188 -14.16 4.28 4.77
CA ALA A 188 -14.87 4.14 6.03
C ALA A 188 -14.10 3.22 6.99
N VAL A 189 -13.54 2.11 6.49
CA VAL A 189 -12.79 1.13 7.29
C VAL A 189 -11.47 1.71 7.78
N ILE A 190 -10.71 2.35 6.89
CA ILE A 190 -9.42 2.97 7.18
C ILE A 190 -9.58 4.49 7.00
N PRO A 191 -9.98 5.20 8.05
CA PRO A 191 -10.44 6.57 7.92
C PRO A 191 -9.24 7.52 7.79
N ARG A 192 -9.28 8.37 6.78
CA ARG A 192 -8.23 9.35 6.50
C ARG A 192 -8.81 10.72 6.15
N ARG A 193 -8.01 11.79 6.28
CA ARG A 193 -8.51 13.14 5.98
C ARG A 193 -8.70 13.27 4.48
N MET A 194 -9.93 13.57 4.07
CA MET A 194 -10.26 13.89 2.68
C MET A 194 -11.07 15.18 2.65
N ASP A 195 -10.39 16.25 2.22
CA ASP A 195 -11.00 17.57 2.11
C ASP A 195 -12.04 17.59 0.96
N ASN A 196 -11.78 16.86 -0.12
CA ASN A 196 -12.67 16.71 -1.26
C ASN A 196 -12.74 15.25 -1.73
N LEU A 197 -13.81 14.54 -1.35
CA LEU A 197 -13.99 13.12 -1.66
C LEU A 197 -13.95 12.83 -3.17
N SER A 198 -14.52 13.69 -4.03
CA SER A 198 -14.57 13.42 -5.47
C SER A 198 -13.20 13.40 -6.16
N LYS A 199 -12.16 13.94 -5.52
CA LYS A 199 -10.78 13.83 -6.03
C LYS A 199 -10.15 12.45 -5.79
N HIS A 200 -10.75 11.64 -4.92
CA HIS A 200 -10.27 10.31 -4.55
C HIS A 200 -11.15 9.19 -5.16
N LEU A 201 -12.08 9.53 -6.04
CA LEU A 201 -12.99 8.60 -6.69
C LEU A 201 -12.72 8.59 -8.20
N ALA A 202 -12.95 7.42 -8.81
CA ALA A 202 -12.81 7.25 -10.25
C ALA A 202 -13.92 8.03 -10.98
N LYS A 203 -13.55 8.68 -12.08
CA LYS A 203 -14.49 9.29 -13.03
C LYS A 203 -14.74 8.35 -14.20
N HIS A 204 -13.71 7.59 -14.58
CA HIS A 204 -13.73 6.64 -15.67
C HIS A 204 -13.03 5.34 -15.28
N LYS A 205 -13.29 4.24 -16.00
CA LYS A 205 -12.66 2.94 -15.72
C LYS A 205 -11.14 2.98 -15.86
N GLN A 206 -10.60 3.88 -16.67
CA GLN A 206 -9.17 4.10 -16.84
C GLN A 206 -8.48 4.57 -15.55
N ASP A 207 -9.22 5.19 -14.63
CA ASP A 207 -8.68 5.68 -13.36
C ASP A 207 -8.45 4.56 -12.34
N PHE A 208 -9.08 3.38 -12.54
CA PHE A 208 -9.13 2.33 -11.52
C PHE A 208 -7.75 1.84 -11.09
N ALA A 209 -6.89 1.52 -12.06
CA ALA A 209 -5.56 1.00 -11.76
C ALA A 209 -4.71 2.02 -10.98
N ALA A 210 -4.77 3.29 -11.36
CA ALA A 210 -4.03 4.36 -10.70
C ALA A 210 -4.44 4.50 -9.24
N ILE A 211 -5.76 4.55 -9.00
CA ILE A 211 -6.30 4.70 -7.65
C ILE A 211 -5.96 3.45 -6.81
N VAL A 212 -6.14 2.24 -7.33
CA VAL A 212 -5.81 1.02 -6.56
C VAL A 212 -4.34 1.01 -6.13
N ILE A 213 -3.43 1.42 -7.01
CA ILE A 213 -2.00 1.43 -6.69
C ILE A 213 -1.69 2.48 -5.63
N GLU A 214 -2.24 3.68 -5.75
CA GLU A 214 -2.05 4.74 -4.75
C GLU A 214 -2.64 4.34 -3.39
N GLU A 215 -3.81 3.72 -3.38
CA GLU A 215 -4.44 3.24 -2.16
C GLU A 215 -3.69 2.08 -1.51
N GLN A 216 -3.13 1.15 -2.31
CA GLN A 216 -2.26 0.09 -1.79
C GLN A 216 -0.96 0.65 -1.22
N ASP A 217 -0.29 1.58 -1.92
CA ASP A 217 0.92 2.24 -1.43
C ASP A 217 0.67 2.91 -0.07
N LEU A 218 -0.42 3.67 0.05
CA LEU A 218 -0.79 4.34 1.30
C LEU A 218 -1.20 3.37 2.41
N PHE A 219 -1.92 2.31 2.05
CA PHE A 219 -2.33 1.27 2.99
C PHE A 219 -1.11 0.53 3.57
N ASP A 220 -0.14 0.16 2.74
CA ASP A 220 1.06 -0.55 3.19
C ASP A 220 1.94 0.33 4.09
N ILE A 221 2.05 1.63 3.78
CA ILE A 221 2.69 2.61 4.67
C ILE A 221 1.95 2.65 6.02
N MET A 222 0.62 2.73 6.00
CA MET A 222 -0.20 2.74 7.22
C MET A 222 0.01 1.47 8.04
N VAL A 223 -0.06 0.29 7.43
CA VAL A 223 0.12 -0.99 8.13
C VAL A 223 1.52 -1.09 8.73
N SER A 224 2.55 -0.68 7.98
CA SER A 224 3.93 -0.66 8.47
C SER A 224 4.09 0.25 9.70
N GLN A 225 3.47 1.43 9.68
CA GLN A 225 3.48 2.34 10.84
C GLN A 225 2.71 1.77 12.04
N VAL A 226 1.54 1.17 11.81
CA VAL A 226 0.74 0.52 12.86
C VAL A 226 1.48 -0.63 13.52
N ARG A 227 2.01 -1.55 12.71
CA ARG A 227 2.79 -2.69 13.21
C ARG A 227 4.06 -2.24 13.93
N GLY A 228 4.75 -1.23 13.40
CA GLY A 228 5.93 -0.63 14.03
C GLY A 228 5.64 -0.04 15.42
N ALA A 229 4.43 0.45 15.66
CA ALA A 229 4.01 0.95 16.98
C ALA A 229 3.55 -0.14 17.94
N THR A 230 3.05 -1.28 17.42
CA THR A 230 2.55 -2.42 18.23
C THR A 230 3.61 -3.46 18.56
N LEU A 231 4.73 -3.51 17.83
CA LEU A 231 5.86 -4.37 18.18
C LEU A 231 6.26 -4.06 19.63
N GLU A 232 6.39 -5.11 20.46
CA GLU A 232 6.93 -4.96 21.80
C GLU A 232 8.31 -4.30 21.65
N LYS A 233 8.41 -3.08 22.18
CA LYS A 233 9.61 -2.25 22.11
C LYS A 233 10.69 -2.91 22.96
N HIS A 234 11.41 -3.84 22.37
CA HIS A 234 12.50 -4.54 23.03
C HIS A 234 13.74 -3.65 22.96
N ALA A 235 14.14 -3.10 24.10
CA ALA A 235 15.36 -2.31 24.22
C ALA A 235 16.63 -3.05 23.75
N GLU A 236 16.57 -4.38 23.61
CA GLU A 236 17.68 -5.26 23.25
C GLU A 236 17.88 -5.47 21.75
N THR A 237 16.89 -5.16 20.90
CA THR A 237 16.99 -5.37 19.44
C THR A 237 16.86 -4.08 18.65
N THR A 238 17.50 -4.03 17.49
CA THR A 238 17.35 -2.94 16.52
C THR A 238 16.00 -3.04 15.80
N ILE A 239 15.53 -1.93 15.22
CA ILE A 239 14.31 -1.92 14.40
C ILE A 239 14.39 -2.89 13.20
N LEU A 240 15.59 -3.13 12.68
CA LEU A 240 15.85 -4.05 11.59
C LEU A 240 15.61 -5.50 12.03
N GLU A 241 16.22 -5.91 13.15
CA GLU A 241 16.04 -7.23 13.75
C GLU A 241 14.59 -7.51 14.14
N ALA A 242 13.91 -6.52 14.75
CA ALA A 242 12.50 -6.62 15.12
C ALA A 242 11.57 -6.87 13.92
N ASN A 243 11.99 -6.46 12.71
CA ASN A 243 11.26 -6.70 11.47
C ASN A 243 11.82 -7.86 10.63
N GLY A 244 12.80 -8.63 11.16
CA GLY A 244 13.42 -9.74 10.42
C GLY A 244 14.18 -9.28 9.17
N VAL A 245 14.73 -8.07 9.20
CA VAL A 245 15.50 -7.47 8.11
C VAL A 245 16.95 -7.26 8.56
N GLU A 246 17.90 -7.58 7.68
CA GLU A 246 19.30 -7.18 7.81
C GLU A 246 19.63 -6.16 6.73
N VAL A 247 20.36 -5.11 7.10
CA VAL A 247 20.87 -4.11 6.15
C VAL A 247 22.33 -3.82 6.48
N ARG A 248 23.19 -3.86 5.46
CA ARG A 248 24.59 -3.46 5.58
C ARG A 248 25.06 -2.69 4.34
N PRO A 249 26.12 -1.88 4.43
CA PRO A 249 26.79 -1.37 3.24
C PRO A 249 27.24 -2.53 2.33
N VAL A 250 27.27 -2.26 1.02
CA VAL A 250 27.81 -3.23 0.05
C VAL A 250 29.33 -3.32 0.15
N THR A 251 29.89 -4.49 -0.16
CA THR A 251 31.35 -4.63 -0.30
C THR A 251 31.84 -3.99 -1.60
N ALA A 252 33.16 -3.85 -1.77
CA ALA A 252 33.73 -3.32 -3.00
C ALA A 252 33.43 -4.20 -4.23
N GLU A 253 33.38 -5.52 -4.04
CA GLU A 253 33.04 -6.50 -5.07
C GLU A 253 31.57 -6.39 -5.46
N GLU A 254 30.67 -6.28 -4.47
CA GLU A 254 29.25 -6.04 -4.71
C GLU A 254 29.03 -4.69 -5.41
N GLU A 255 29.72 -3.62 -5.00
CA GLU A 255 29.63 -2.33 -5.67
C GLU A 255 30.07 -2.41 -7.14
N ALA A 256 31.18 -3.10 -7.43
CA ALA A 256 31.64 -3.31 -8.80
C ALA A 256 30.61 -4.09 -9.63
N TYR A 257 30.03 -5.15 -9.05
CA TYR A 257 28.95 -5.92 -9.67
C TYR A 257 27.71 -5.06 -9.96
N LEU A 258 27.28 -4.24 -9.00
CA LEU A 258 26.12 -3.36 -9.16
C LEU A 258 26.36 -2.30 -10.23
N LYS A 259 27.58 -1.74 -10.32
CA LYS A 259 27.96 -0.80 -11.38
C LYS A 259 27.96 -1.44 -12.76
N ASP A 260 28.43 -2.68 -12.88
CA ASP A 260 28.34 -3.43 -14.13
C ASP A 260 26.87 -3.66 -14.54
N LEU A 261 26.03 -4.06 -13.59
CA LEU A 261 24.59 -4.28 -13.80
C LEU A 261 23.84 -3.00 -14.21
N LEU A 262 24.24 -1.84 -13.69
CA LEU A 262 23.70 -0.52 -14.06
C LEU A 262 24.10 -0.07 -15.49
N LYS A 263 25.12 -0.68 -16.09
CA LYS A 263 25.61 -0.36 -17.44
C LYS A 263 25.79 1.15 -17.65
N GLY A 264 25.09 1.74 -18.62
CA GLY A 264 25.16 3.16 -18.95
C GLY A 264 24.69 4.11 -17.84
N SER A 265 24.07 3.59 -16.78
CA SER A 265 23.67 4.36 -15.59
C SER A 265 24.69 4.30 -14.45
N ALA A 266 25.82 3.61 -14.61
CA ALA A 266 26.83 3.44 -13.56
C ALA A 266 27.40 4.76 -13.04
N SER A 267 27.51 5.79 -13.88
CA SER A 267 27.98 7.13 -13.47
C SER A 267 27.04 7.85 -12.50
N LYS A 268 25.79 7.39 -12.38
CA LYS A 268 24.79 7.95 -11.46
C LYS A 268 24.74 7.21 -10.13
N TYR A 269 25.47 6.10 -10.00
CA TYR A 269 25.57 5.37 -8.74
C TYR A 269 26.14 6.29 -7.64
N GLN A 270 25.45 6.38 -6.50
CA GLN A 270 25.93 7.11 -5.33
C GLN A 270 26.30 6.16 -4.20
N LYS A 271 25.37 5.27 -3.83
CA LYS A 271 25.54 4.34 -2.71
C LYS A 271 24.61 3.13 -2.86
N ALA A 272 24.94 2.02 -2.20
CA ALA A 272 24.04 0.89 -2.10
C ALA A 272 24.16 0.18 -0.75
N TYR A 273 23.11 -0.58 -0.42
CA TYR A 273 23.06 -1.42 0.77
C TYR A 273 22.60 -2.83 0.35
N ARG A 274 23.22 -3.87 0.92
CA ARG A 274 22.71 -5.24 0.87
C ARG A 274 21.56 -5.35 1.86
N VAL A 275 20.48 -5.99 1.44
CA VAL A 275 19.25 -6.17 2.22
C VAL A 275 18.89 -7.65 2.26
N ILE A 276 18.62 -8.19 3.44
CA ILE A 276 18.04 -9.53 3.58
C ILE A 276 16.75 -9.38 4.38
N ASN A 277 15.62 -9.77 3.82
CA ASN A 277 14.42 -10.02 4.59
C ASN A 277 14.27 -11.54 4.73
N HIS A 278 14.38 -12.04 5.95
CA HIS A 278 14.46 -13.49 6.18
C HIS A 278 13.20 -14.25 5.73
N GLU A 279 12.03 -13.62 5.81
CA GLU A 279 10.78 -14.23 5.38
C GLU A 279 10.72 -14.36 3.85
N THR A 280 11.01 -13.27 3.13
CA THR A 280 10.95 -13.28 1.66
C THR A 280 12.09 -14.09 1.06
N GLU A 281 13.27 -14.06 1.67
CA GLU A 281 14.42 -14.86 1.24
C GLU A 281 14.11 -16.35 1.36
N LYS A 282 13.56 -16.78 2.49
CA LYS A 282 13.16 -18.17 2.71
C LYS A 282 12.09 -18.61 1.70
N ALA A 283 11.04 -17.81 1.52
CA ALA A 283 9.98 -18.12 0.56
C ALA A 283 10.52 -18.24 -0.88
N PHE A 284 11.43 -17.33 -1.25
CA PHE A 284 12.09 -17.35 -2.55
C PHE A 284 12.98 -18.59 -2.74
N ASP A 285 13.78 -18.95 -1.74
CA ASP A 285 14.66 -20.12 -1.80
C ASP A 285 13.86 -21.42 -1.88
N GLU A 286 12.75 -21.52 -1.14
CA GLU A 286 11.81 -22.65 -1.23
C GLU A 286 11.18 -22.75 -2.63
N PHE A 287 10.76 -21.62 -3.21
CA PHE A 287 10.26 -21.55 -4.57
C PHE A 287 11.31 -21.97 -5.60
N ALA A 288 12.51 -21.38 -5.54
CA ALA A 288 13.61 -21.67 -6.46
C ALA A 288 14.02 -23.15 -6.40
N LYS A 289 14.07 -23.74 -5.20
CA LYS A 289 14.35 -25.17 -5.02
C LYS A 289 13.27 -26.05 -5.64
N ARG A 290 11.99 -25.70 -5.46
CA ARG A 290 10.86 -26.44 -6.06
C ARG A 290 10.91 -26.43 -7.58
N GLU A 291 11.23 -25.28 -8.17
CA GLU A 291 11.30 -25.09 -9.63
C GLU A 291 12.67 -25.48 -10.24
N GLY A 292 13.64 -25.92 -9.42
CA GLY A 292 14.97 -26.34 -9.87
C GLY A 292 15.79 -25.20 -10.49
N LEU A 293 15.72 -24.02 -9.89
CA LEU A 293 16.40 -22.80 -10.31
C LEU A 293 17.64 -22.55 -9.47
N SER A 294 18.62 -21.85 -10.06
CA SER A 294 19.78 -21.33 -9.34
C SER A 294 20.19 -19.98 -9.92
N ASP A 295 21.14 -19.31 -9.28
CA ASP A 295 21.52 -17.95 -9.63
C ASP A 295 22.04 -17.85 -11.08
N GLY A 296 21.68 -16.75 -11.75
CA GLY A 296 22.02 -16.47 -13.14
C GLY A 296 20.89 -16.73 -14.14
N LYS A 297 20.83 -15.88 -15.17
CA LYS A 297 19.77 -15.90 -16.19
C LYS A 297 19.59 -17.27 -16.86
N GLU A 298 20.69 -17.95 -17.16
CA GLU A 298 20.68 -19.29 -17.77
C GLU A 298 20.10 -20.36 -16.84
N ASN A 299 20.14 -20.12 -15.53
CA ASN A 299 19.67 -21.01 -14.48
C ASN A 299 18.29 -20.60 -13.92
N GLY A 300 17.74 -19.50 -14.42
CA GLY A 300 16.37 -19.06 -14.20
C GLY A 300 16.14 -18.11 -13.02
N ILE A 301 17.21 -17.56 -12.44
CA ILE A 301 17.14 -16.44 -11.50
C ILE A 301 17.84 -15.23 -12.13
N CYS A 302 17.09 -14.13 -12.29
CA CYS A 302 17.61 -12.87 -12.80
C CYS A 302 17.69 -11.82 -11.70
N HIS A 303 18.70 -10.96 -11.77
CA HIS A 303 18.84 -9.77 -10.93
C HIS A 303 18.22 -8.61 -11.68
N LEU A 304 17.07 -8.14 -11.23
CA LEU A 304 16.26 -7.15 -11.96
C LEU A 304 15.94 -5.93 -11.10
N PHE A 305 15.75 -4.79 -11.77
CA PHE A 305 15.51 -3.50 -11.14
C PHE A 305 14.03 -3.30 -10.82
N HIS A 306 13.73 -2.74 -9.65
CA HIS A 306 12.40 -2.25 -9.28
C HIS A 306 12.48 -0.84 -8.70
N GLY A 307 11.83 0.14 -9.35
CA GLY A 307 11.79 1.52 -8.89
C GLY A 307 10.58 1.80 -8.01
N THR A 308 10.77 2.53 -6.89
CA THR A 308 9.67 2.90 -6.00
C THR A 308 9.85 4.29 -5.39
N LYS A 309 8.78 4.84 -4.82
CA LYS A 309 8.83 6.10 -4.07
C LYS A 309 9.55 5.88 -2.74
N HIS A 310 10.26 6.91 -2.24
CA HIS A 310 11.03 6.80 -0.99
C HIS A 310 10.16 6.36 0.20
N ALA A 311 8.94 6.88 0.29
CA ALA A 311 7.99 6.57 1.35
C ALA A 311 7.59 5.08 1.40
N ASN A 312 7.67 4.36 0.27
CA ASN A 312 7.28 2.96 0.16
C ASN A 312 8.44 2.01 0.50
N VAL A 313 9.68 2.51 0.56
CA VAL A 313 10.85 1.64 0.71
C VAL A 313 10.81 0.89 2.03
N TRP A 314 10.52 1.58 3.14
CA TRP A 314 10.46 0.94 4.45
C TRP A 314 9.44 -0.20 4.51
N SER A 315 8.22 0.03 4.01
CA SER A 315 7.20 -1.03 3.99
C SER A 315 7.68 -2.22 3.15
N ILE A 316 8.25 -1.98 1.96
CA ILE A 316 8.78 -3.05 1.09
C ILE A 316 9.92 -3.82 1.76
N LEU A 317 10.83 -3.16 2.48
CA LEU A 317 11.91 -3.85 3.20
C LEU A 317 11.35 -4.81 4.25
N THR A 318 10.30 -4.40 4.97
CA THR A 318 9.70 -5.20 6.05
C THR A 318 8.73 -6.29 5.58
N THR A 319 8.03 -6.09 4.45
CA THR A 319 6.95 -7.00 4.00
C THR A 319 7.23 -7.71 2.68
N GLY A 320 8.30 -7.33 1.97
CA GLY A 320 8.57 -7.74 0.59
C GLY A 320 7.75 -6.98 -0.45
N LEU A 321 8.08 -7.24 -1.72
CA LEU A 321 7.26 -6.81 -2.85
C LEU A 321 6.01 -7.69 -2.94
N LYS A 322 4.85 -7.05 -3.12
CA LYS A 322 3.56 -7.72 -3.28
C LYS A 322 3.08 -7.57 -4.71
N ASN A 323 2.37 -8.57 -5.23
CA ASN A 323 1.73 -8.49 -6.53
C ASN A 323 0.61 -7.43 -6.54
N ARG A 324 0.66 -6.57 -7.55
CA ARG A 324 -0.26 -5.43 -7.66
C ARG A 324 -0.70 -5.21 -9.10
N PRO A 325 -1.79 -4.47 -9.34
CA PRO A 325 -2.07 -3.97 -10.67
C PRO A 325 -0.88 -3.15 -11.21
N PRO A 326 -0.61 -3.17 -12.52
CA PRO A 326 0.57 -2.52 -13.09
C PRO A 326 0.49 -0.99 -12.96
N LYS A 327 1.59 -0.35 -12.55
CA LYS A 327 1.75 1.12 -12.61
C LYS A 327 1.61 1.66 -14.04
N ASP A 328 1.87 0.83 -15.03
CA ASP A 328 1.87 1.21 -16.44
C ASP A 328 0.50 1.18 -17.11
N VAL A 329 -0.52 0.57 -16.47
CA VAL A 329 -1.92 0.66 -16.96
C VAL A 329 -2.40 2.10 -16.95
N VAL A 330 -1.92 2.87 -15.98
CA VAL A 330 -2.26 4.29 -15.76
C VAL A 330 -1.84 5.16 -16.94
N THR A 331 -0.78 4.77 -17.65
CA THR A 331 -0.13 5.61 -18.67
C THR A 331 -0.27 5.06 -20.08
N THR A 332 -0.26 3.74 -20.26
CA THR A 332 -0.20 3.12 -21.60
C THR A 332 -1.44 2.30 -21.96
N GLY A 333 -2.31 1.98 -20.98
CA GLY A 333 -3.41 1.02 -21.16
C GLY A 333 -2.94 -0.41 -21.46
N LYS A 334 -1.62 -0.65 -21.43
CA LYS A 334 -0.96 -1.93 -21.70
C LYS A 334 -0.55 -2.57 -20.38
N ALA A 335 -0.92 -3.81 -20.20
CA ALA A 335 -0.70 -4.56 -18.98
C ALA A 335 -0.43 -6.02 -19.34
N TYR A 336 0.46 -6.66 -18.59
CA TYR A 336 0.53 -8.11 -18.51
C TYR A 336 -0.08 -8.56 -17.17
N GLY A 337 -1.23 -7.98 -16.81
CA GLY A 337 -1.99 -8.38 -15.62
C GLY A 337 -1.39 -8.02 -14.26
N ILE A 338 -1.96 -8.59 -13.19
CA ILE A 338 -1.61 -8.26 -11.80
C ILE A 338 -0.38 -9.05 -11.39
N GLY A 339 0.70 -8.37 -11.07
CA GLY A 339 1.96 -9.00 -10.74
C GLY A 339 2.98 -8.00 -10.20
N THR A 340 4.19 -8.47 -9.96
CA THR A 340 5.31 -7.62 -9.61
C THR A 340 6.14 -7.35 -10.86
N TYR A 341 6.30 -6.06 -11.17
CA TYR A 341 6.93 -5.57 -12.39
C TYR A 341 8.38 -5.19 -12.15
N PHE A 342 9.27 -5.71 -13.00
CA PHE A 342 10.70 -5.52 -12.96
C PHE A 342 11.23 -5.09 -14.32
N ALA A 343 12.40 -4.47 -14.34
CA ALA A 343 13.10 -4.13 -15.57
C ALA A 343 14.53 -4.69 -15.56
N PRO A 344 15.02 -5.23 -16.70
CA PRO A 344 16.43 -5.56 -16.85
C PRO A 344 17.33 -4.32 -17.02
N ASP A 345 16.74 -3.15 -17.28
CA ASP A 345 17.43 -1.87 -17.44
C ASP A 345 16.99 -0.87 -16.37
N ALA A 346 17.98 -0.33 -15.65
CA ALA A 346 17.80 0.68 -14.61
C ALA A 346 17.07 1.94 -15.10
N ILE A 347 17.27 2.36 -16.36
CA ILE A 347 16.66 3.58 -16.92
C ILE A 347 15.14 3.51 -16.85
N LYS A 348 14.55 2.32 -17.05
CA LYS A 348 13.09 2.12 -16.95
C LYS A 348 12.63 2.34 -15.51
N SER A 349 13.29 1.67 -14.57
CA SER A 349 12.96 1.72 -13.15
C SER A 349 13.17 3.10 -12.52
N LEU A 350 14.14 3.88 -13.02
CA LEU A 350 14.37 5.26 -12.57
C LEU A 350 13.15 6.18 -12.74
N GLY A 351 12.30 5.91 -13.74
CA GLY A 351 11.07 6.66 -13.98
C GLY A 351 10.07 6.63 -12.81
N TYR A 352 10.11 5.59 -11.98
CA TYR A 352 9.17 5.34 -10.87
C TYR A 352 9.71 5.76 -9.50
N THR A 353 10.96 6.28 -9.45
CA THR A 353 11.60 6.76 -8.21
C THR A 353 11.19 8.18 -7.87
N SER A 354 11.37 8.64 -6.63
CA SER A 354 11.08 10.04 -6.24
C SER A 354 12.17 11.06 -6.63
N ARG A 355 13.08 10.70 -7.54
CA ARG A 355 14.17 11.58 -8.00
C ARG A 355 13.61 12.78 -8.76
N THR A 356 14.22 13.96 -8.61
CA THR A 356 13.93 15.12 -9.48
C THR A 356 14.11 14.73 -10.96
N GLY A 357 13.11 15.04 -11.78
CA GLY A 357 13.04 14.60 -13.19
C GLY A 357 12.57 13.16 -13.38
N SER A 358 12.10 12.46 -12.33
CA SER A 358 11.40 11.18 -12.49
C SER A 358 10.17 11.37 -13.37
N LYS A 359 10.04 10.55 -14.42
CA LYS A 359 8.97 10.69 -15.40
C LYS A 359 7.57 10.43 -14.82
N TRP A 360 7.46 9.61 -13.77
CA TRP A 360 6.18 9.06 -13.31
C TRP A 360 5.83 9.36 -11.84
N ALA A 361 6.81 9.69 -11.00
CA ALA A 361 6.56 9.97 -9.58
C ALA A 361 6.50 11.47 -9.24
N ASN A 362 6.77 12.36 -10.22
CA ASN A 362 6.94 13.81 -10.03
C ASN A 362 7.83 14.15 -8.81
N GLY A 363 8.95 13.44 -8.70
CA GLY A 363 9.86 13.49 -7.56
C GLY A 363 10.55 14.84 -7.39
N ASN A 364 10.90 15.17 -6.14
CA ASN A 364 11.69 16.36 -5.78
C ASN A 364 12.95 16.02 -4.97
N GLN A 365 13.30 14.74 -4.86
CA GLN A 365 14.47 14.29 -4.09
C GLN A 365 15.74 14.41 -4.94
N GLU A 366 16.89 14.60 -4.29
CA GLU A 366 18.20 14.71 -4.94
C GLU A 366 18.67 13.39 -5.59
N TYR A 367 18.18 12.26 -5.07
CA TYR A 367 18.43 10.92 -5.59
C TYR A 367 17.14 10.10 -5.70
N GLY A 368 17.20 9.01 -6.46
CA GLY A 368 16.18 7.97 -6.54
C GLY A 368 16.58 6.74 -5.74
N LEU A 369 15.61 6.07 -5.13
CA LEU A 369 15.80 4.74 -4.53
C LEU A 369 15.29 3.66 -5.47
N MET A 370 16.12 2.66 -5.72
CA MET A 370 15.83 1.58 -6.64
C MET A 370 16.33 0.26 -6.05
N PHE A 371 15.49 -0.77 -6.11
CA PHE A 371 15.89 -2.11 -5.69
C PHE A 371 16.52 -2.88 -6.84
N ILE A 372 17.43 -3.79 -6.48
CA ILE A 372 17.77 -4.96 -7.28
C ILE A 372 17.26 -6.18 -6.53
N CYS A 373 16.49 -6.99 -7.22
CA CYS A 373 15.81 -8.15 -6.66
C CYS A 373 16.29 -9.41 -7.36
N LYS A 374 16.39 -10.51 -6.62
CA LYS A 374 16.41 -11.85 -7.20
C LYS A 374 15.00 -12.16 -7.68
N VAL A 375 14.87 -12.54 -8.95
CA VAL A 375 13.59 -12.82 -9.59
C VAL A 375 13.64 -14.17 -10.27
N ALA A 376 12.74 -15.07 -9.90
CA ALA A 376 12.60 -16.40 -10.48
C ALA A 376 11.87 -16.30 -11.83
N THR A 377 12.65 -16.11 -12.90
CA THR A 377 12.13 -15.94 -14.27
C THR A 377 11.91 -17.26 -15.01
N GLY A 378 12.44 -18.37 -14.48
CA GLY A 378 12.51 -19.65 -15.19
C GLY A 378 13.66 -19.69 -16.18
N LYS A 379 14.02 -20.91 -16.62
CA LYS A 379 15.15 -21.13 -17.54
C LYS A 379 14.89 -20.46 -18.89
N PRO A 380 15.93 -20.21 -19.71
CA PRO A 380 15.77 -19.63 -21.04
C PRO A 380 14.66 -20.32 -21.84
N ASN A 381 13.79 -19.52 -22.47
CA ASN A 381 12.59 -19.96 -23.21
C ASN A 381 11.46 -20.58 -22.38
N GLN A 382 11.56 -20.63 -21.04
CA GLN A 382 10.48 -21.03 -20.12
C GLN A 382 9.76 -19.80 -19.52
N TYR A 383 9.52 -18.80 -20.36
CA TYR A 383 8.75 -17.61 -20.01
C TYR A 383 7.77 -17.28 -21.13
N TYR A 384 6.66 -16.65 -20.76
CA TYR A 384 5.70 -16.17 -21.72
C TYR A 384 6.26 -14.95 -22.44
N ASN A 385 6.48 -15.07 -23.74
CA ASN A 385 6.93 -13.96 -24.57
C ASN A 385 5.73 -13.04 -24.86
N GLY A 386 5.88 -11.75 -24.59
CA GLY A 386 4.85 -10.74 -24.81
C GLY A 386 4.33 -10.58 -26.26
N HIS A 387 4.82 -11.38 -27.22
CA HIS A 387 4.41 -11.43 -28.63
C HIS A 387 2.91 -11.56 -28.88
N LEU A 388 2.15 -12.18 -27.98
CA LEU A 388 0.71 -12.36 -28.14
C LEU A 388 -0.12 -11.11 -27.79
N GLY A 389 0.54 -9.98 -27.51
CA GLY A 389 -0.09 -8.71 -27.15
C GLY A 389 -0.33 -8.57 -25.64
N CYS A 390 -0.72 -7.37 -25.22
CA CYS A 390 -0.98 -7.09 -23.81
C CYS A 390 -2.29 -7.74 -23.36
N ASP A 391 -2.24 -8.47 -22.24
CA ASP A 391 -3.41 -9.08 -21.61
C ASP A 391 -3.48 -8.66 -20.14
N SER A 392 -4.39 -7.72 -19.85
CA SER A 392 -4.61 -7.16 -18.52
C SER A 392 -5.22 -8.14 -17.51
N SER A 393 -5.66 -9.32 -17.96
CA SER A 393 -6.20 -10.36 -17.09
C SER A 393 -5.19 -11.46 -16.73
N LEU A 394 -3.93 -11.32 -17.17
CA LEU A 394 -2.87 -12.24 -16.80
C LEU A 394 -2.70 -12.31 -15.28
N ASN A 395 -2.49 -13.53 -14.83
CA ASN A 395 -2.16 -13.93 -13.47
C ASN A 395 -1.49 -15.31 -13.58
N PHE A 396 -0.96 -15.84 -12.48
CA PHE A 396 -0.23 -17.10 -12.53
C PHE A 396 -1.05 -18.26 -13.12
N GLY A 397 -2.32 -18.42 -12.73
CA GLY A 397 -3.16 -19.51 -13.25
C GLY A 397 -3.45 -19.37 -14.74
N LYS A 398 -3.75 -18.15 -15.21
CA LYS A 398 -3.94 -17.90 -16.65
C LYS A 398 -2.65 -18.11 -17.44
N LEU A 399 -1.51 -17.68 -16.89
CA LEU A 399 -0.19 -17.90 -17.48
C LEU A 399 0.07 -19.40 -17.69
N GLN A 400 -0.17 -20.23 -16.67
CA GLN A 400 -0.03 -21.68 -16.78
C GLN A 400 -0.99 -22.31 -17.80
N THR A 401 -2.17 -21.72 -18.02
CA THR A 401 -3.13 -22.20 -19.03
C THR A 401 -2.64 -21.91 -20.45
N ILE A 402 -2.08 -20.71 -20.67
CA ILE A 402 -1.63 -20.27 -21.99
C ILE A 402 -0.28 -20.89 -22.34
N GLN A 403 0.65 -20.93 -21.39
CA GLN A 403 1.99 -21.47 -21.56
C GLN A 403 2.41 -22.27 -20.31
N PRO A 404 2.04 -23.57 -20.24
CA PRO A 404 2.41 -24.43 -19.13
C PRO A 404 3.92 -24.43 -18.86
N GLY A 405 4.31 -24.25 -17.60
CA GLY A 405 5.70 -24.20 -17.17
C GLY A 405 6.36 -22.83 -17.27
N ALA A 406 5.68 -21.80 -17.82
CA ALA A 406 6.21 -20.44 -17.80
C ALA A 406 6.15 -19.87 -16.38
N LEU A 407 7.27 -19.37 -15.84
CA LEU A 407 7.29 -18.79 -14.49
C LEU A 407 7.06 -17.28 -14.50
N CYS A 408 7.44 -16.60 -15.58
CA CYS A 408 7.22 -15.16 -15.72
C CYS A 408 6.68 -14.80 -17.11
N THR A 409 6.28 -13.55 -17.25
CA THR A 409 6.13 -12.89 -18.55
C THR A 409 7.35 -12.03 -18.81
N TRP A 410 8.04 -12.28 -19.92
CA TRP A 410 9.08 -11.40 -20.44
C TRP A 410 8.52 -10.62 -21.63
N ALA A 411 8.17 -9.36 -21.35
CA ALA A 411 7.63 -8.43 -22.31
C ALA A 411 8.77 -7.68 -23.02
N GLU A 412 9.39 -8.31 -24.02
CA GLU A 412 10.45 -7.69 -24.81
C GLU A 412 9.92 -6.47 -25.58
N CYS A 413 10.67 -5.37 -25.61
CA CYS A 413 10.21 -4.10 -26.22
C CYS A 413 9.81 -4.26 -27.69
N ARG A 414 10.51 -5.13 -28.43
CA ARG A 414 10.25 -5.44 -29.85
C ARG A 414 8.87 -6.06 -30.10
N TYR A 415 8.22 -6.63 -29.08
CA TYR A 415 6.97 -7.38 -29.23
C TYR A 415 5.84 -6.91 -28.32
N SER A 416 6.16 -6.31 -27.18
CA SER A 416 5.19 -5.92 -26.15
C SER A 416 4.52 -4.58 -26.41
N GLY A 417 5.09 -3.77 -27.31
CA GLY A 417 4.70 -2.39 -27.49
C GLY A 417 5.06 -1.48 -26.30
N PHE A 418 5.94 -1.94 -25.40
CA PHE A 418 6.70 -1.10 -24.47
C PHE A 418 7.97 -0.57 -25.13
N MET A 419 8.45 0.60 -24.70
CA MET A 419 9.71 1.17 -25.21
C MET A 419 10.95 0.42 -24.68
N MET A 420 10.82 -0.29 -23.56
CA MET A 420 11.87 -1.06 -22.92
C MET A 420 11.27 -2.33 -22.31
N ASP A 421 12.10 -3.37 -22.22
CA ASP A 421 11.73 -4.67 -21.68
C ASP A 421 11.10 -4.58 -20.29
N GLU A 422 10.19 -5.51 -20.01
CA GLU A 422 9.60 -5.69 -18.70
C GLU A 422 9.51 -7.17 -18.34
N VAL A 423 9.72 -7.48 -17.07
CA VAL A 423 9.59 -8.82 -16.55
C VAL A 423 8.56 -8.79 -15.43
N ILE A 424 7.55 -9.67 -15.55
CA ILE A 424 6.44 -9.73 -14.62
C ILE A 424 6.40 -11.12 -14.01
N VAL A 425 6.39 -11.17 -12.68
CA VAL A 425 6.08 -12.39 -11.90
C VAL A 425 4.72 -12.24 -11.22
N TYR A 426 4.07 -13.36 -10.92
CA TYR A 426 2.64 -13.38 -10.55
C TYR A 426 2.38 -14.02 -9.18
N GLN A 427 3.44 -14.36 -8.44
CA GLN A 427 3.40 -14.87 -7.08
C GLN A 427 4.47 -14.14 -6.26
N ASP A 428 4.15 -13.78 -5.02
CA ASP A 428 5.01 -12.92 -4.20
C ASP A 428 6.35 -13.60 -3.90
N GLU A 429 6.34 -14.93 -3.70
CA GLU A 429 7.51 -15.74 -3.43
C GLU A 429 8.47 -15.88 -4.63
N GLN A 430 8.11 -15.38 -5.82
CA GLN A 430 9.00 -15.39 -6.98
C GLN A 430 10.08 -14.31 -6.94
N SER A 431 10.07 -13.44 -5.93
CA SER A 431 11.09 -12.40 -5.81
C SER A 431 11.42 -12.04 -4.38
N THR A 432 12.65 -11.58 -4.17
CA THR A 432 13.13 -11.05 -2.89
C THR A 432 14.09 -9.89 -3.17
N VAL A 433 14.07 -8.87 -2.32
CA VAL A 433 14.97 -7.70 -2.45
C VAL A 433 16.36 -8.11 -2.02
N GLU A 434 17.36 -7.82 -2.85
CA GLU A 434 18.75 -8.16 -2.56
C GLU A 434 19.59 -6.92 -2.24
N TYR A 435 19.38 -5.85 -3.01
CA TYR A 435 20.08 -4.57 -2.83
C TYR A 435 19.12 -3.39 -2.95
N ILE A 436 19.46 -2.29 -2.29
CA ILE A 436 18.86 -0.97 -2.53
C ILE A 436 19.96 0.02 -2.93
N LEU A 437 19.72 0.73 -4.02
CA LEU A 437 20.66 1.68 -4.62
C LEU A 437 20.11 3.10 -4.48
N GLN A 438 21.00 4.02 -4.14
CA GLN A 438 20.84 5.45 -4.30
C GLN A 438 21.43 5.87 -5.65
N ILE A 439 20.57 6.41 -6.52
CA ILE A 439 20.94 6.85 -7.86
C ILE A 439 20.74 8.36 -7.99
N GLY A 440 21.83 9.06 -8.26
CA GLY A 440 21.88 10.51 -8.49
C GLY A 440 21.33 10.94 -9.85
N MET A 441 21.54 12.21 -10.20
CA MET A 441 21.06 12.83 -11.45
C MET A 441 21.74 12.29 -12.71
#